data_AF-A0A496VJ84-F1
#
_entry.id   AF-A0A496VJ84-F1
#
_cell.length_a   1.000
_cell.length_b   1.000
_cell.length_c   1.000
_cell.angle_alpha   90.00
_cell.angle_beta   90.00
_cell.angle_gamma   90.00
#
_symmetry.space_group_name_H-M   'P 1'
#
loop_
_entity.id
_entity.type
_entity.pdbx_description
1 polymer ?
#
loop_
_entity_poly.entity_id
_entity_poly.type
_entity_poly.pdbx_seq_one_letter_code
_entity_poly.pdbx_strand_id
1 'polypeptide(L)'
;SSTGIFSPANHYKGKYFDNSIPAEKLLNPEAIATLKKEQSKVEQETRQAALARLIENRKVMSIEDENTLRGLINANILTKSANRILKKAHKAVRHTAQKIKKFRDFITWLFAFGLVGLGMQITFASIKQAGGQPLIIGGVVGTLKAVLSLIVVMLFVHETI
;
A
#
# COMPACT_ATOMS: atom_id res chain seq x y z
N SER A 1 -26.37 -22.69 -0.90
CA SER A 1 -25.93 -21.28 -0.91
C SER A 1 -24.45 -21.20 -1.19
N SER A 2 -24.09 -20.76 -2.40
CA SER A 2 -22.69 -20.59 -2.84
C SER A 2 -22.16 -19.23 -2.35
N THR A 3 -21.87 -19.10 -1.06
CA THR A 3 -20.97 -18.04 -0.57
C THR A 3 -19.53 -18.44 -0.86
N GLY A 4 -19.24 -18.66 -2.15
CA GLY A 4 -17.90 -18.89 -2.65
C GLY A 4 -17.10 -17.61 -2.46
N ILE A 5 -16.34 -17.57 -1.36
CA ILE A 5 -15.32 -16.55 -1.13
C ILE A 5 -14.33 -16.68 -2.28
N PHE A 6 -14.44 -15.79 -3.27
CA PHE A 6 -13.61 -15.80 -4.47
C PHE A 6 -12.12 -15.86 -4.08
N SER A 7 -11.44 -16.91 -4.54
CA SER A 7 -10.00 -17.04 -4.30
C SER A 7 -9.30 -15.88 -5.01
N PRO A 8 -8.50 -15.08 -4.29
CA PRO A 8 -7.84 -13.93 -4.87
C PRO A 8 -6.91 -14.35 -6.01
N ALA A 9 -6.84 -13.54 -7.07
CA ALA A 9 -5.91 -13.80 -8.18
C ALA A 9 -4.45 -13.93 -7.71
N ASN A 10 -3.74 -14.93 -8.26
CA ASN A 10 -2.33 -15.25 -7.98
C ASN A 10 -1.38 -14.08 -8.28
N HIS A 11 -1.68 -13.32 -9.34
CA HIS A 11 -0.98 -12.09 -9.68
C HIS A 11 -1.57 -10.90 -8.92
N TYR A 12 -0.75 -10.20 -8.13
CA TYR A 12 -1.18 -9.03 -7.39
C TYR A 12 -0.59 -7.76 -7.98
N LYS A 13 -1.37 -7.00 -8.76
CA LYS A 13 -1.00 -5.65 -9.25
C LYS A 13 0.40 -5.57 -9.92
N GLY A 14 0.82 -6.63 -10.62
CA GLY A 14 2.15 -6.71 -11.23
C GLY A 14 3.32 -6.80 -10.22
N LYS A 15 3.04 -7.15 -8.97
CA LYS A 15 4.04 -7.42 -7.92
C LYS A 15 4.40 -8.89 -7.91
N TYR A 16 5.69 -9.17 -7.79
CA TYR A 16 6.20 -10.53 -7.62
C TYR A 16 6.27 -10.87 -6.12
N PHE A 17 6.26 -12.17 -5.84
CA PHE A 17 6.47 -12.71 -4.50
C PHE A 17 7.95 -12.90 -4.26
N ASP A 18 8.44 -12.44 -3.12
CA ASP A 18 9.81 -12.65 -2.66
C ASP A 18 9.80 -12.95 -1.15
N ASN A 19 10.54 -13.99 -0.76
CA ASN A 19 10.65 -14.45 0.62
C ASN A 19 11.95 -13.98 1.30
N SER A 20 12.76 -13.18 0.60
CA SER A 20 13.96 -12.52 1.14
C SER A 20 13.58 -11.26 1.95
N ILE A 21 12.96 -11.48 3.11
CA ILE A 21 12.50 -10.41 4.00
C ILE A 21 13.58 -10.05 5.02
N PRO A 22 13.92 -8.76 5.21
CA PRO A 22 14.82 -8.32 6.28
C PRO A 22 14.21 -8.58 7.67
N ALA A 23 15.05 -8.82 8.68
CA ALA A 23 14.64 -9.21 10.03
C ALA A 23 13.64 -8.22 10.68
N GLU A 24 13.75 -6.93 10.37
CA GLU A 24 12.87 -5.86 10.85
C GLU A 24 11.40 -5.99 10.41
N LYS A 25 11.15 -6.70 9.30
CA LYS A 25 9.81 -6.87 8.74
C LYS A 25 9.17 -8.21 9.12
N LEU A 26 9.85 -9.01 9.94
CA LEU A 26 9.29 -10.23 10.51
C LEU A 26 8.19 -9.90 11.52
N LEU A 27 7.32 -10.88 11.78
CA LEU A 27 6.27 -10.72 12.77
C LEU A 27 6.84 -10.57 14.18
N ASN A 28 6.50 -9.46 14.83
CA ASN A 28 6.80 -9.21 16.23
C ASN A 28 6.08 -10.23 17.14
N PRO A 29 6.62 -10.53 18.34
CA PRO A 29 6.00 -11.47 19.27
C PRO A 29 4.58 -11.05 19.69
N GLU A 30 4.31 -9.76 19.84
CA GLU A 30 2.96 -9.23 20.13
C GLU A 30 1.96 -9.49 19.00
N ALA A 31 2.42 -9.38 17.75
CA ALA A 31 1.61 -9.67 16.58
C ALA A 31 1.26 -11.16 16.52
N ILE A 32 2.19 -12.04 16.87
CA ILE A 32 1.97 -13.47 16.98
C ILE A 32 0.95 -13.80 18.07
N ALA A 33 1.05 -13.16 19.24
CA ALA A 33 0.09 -13.35 20.33
C ALA A 33 -1.33 -12.93 19.93
N THR A 34 -1.46 -11.85 19.17
CA THR A 34 -2.75 -11.37 18.64
C THR A 34 -3.34 -12.37 17.64
N LEU A 35 -2.52 -12.90 16.73
CA LEU A 35 -2.97 -13.89 15.75
C LEU A 35 -3.35 -15.23 16.39
N LYS A 36 -2.63 -15.69 17.42
CA LYS A 36 -2.95 -16.90 18.18
C LYS A 36 -4.32 -16.81 18.87
N LYS A 37 -4.64 -15.65 19.47
CA LYS A 37 -5.94 -15.43 20.13
C LYS A 37 -7.12 -15.49 19.17
N GLU A 38 -6.91 -15.17 17.90
CA GLU A 38 -7.98 -15.12 16.90
C GLU A 38 -8.01 -16.33 15.97
N GLN A 39 -7.08 -17.27 16.16
CA GLN A 39 -6.99 -18.49 15.36
C GLN A 39 -8.27 -19.34 15.44
N SER A 40 -8.96 -19.31 16.58
CA SER A 40 -10.23 -20.02 16.81
C SER A 40 -11.41 -19.51 15.97
N LYS A 41 -11.32 -18.31 15.40
CA LYS A 41 -12.39 -17.74 14.56
C LYS A 41 -12.31 -18.20 13.10
N VAL A 42 -11.24 -18.90 12.72
CA VAL A 42 -11.03 -19.33 11.34
C VAL A 42 -11.50 -20.78 11.22
N GLU A 43 -12.65 -21.02 10.62
CA GLU A 43 -13.24 -22.38 10.57
C GLU A 43 -12.58 -23.28 9.51
N GLN A 44 -12.05 -22.72 8.43
CA GLN A 44 -11.52 -23.51 7.31
C GLN A 44 -10.11 -24.04 7.61
N GLU A 45 -9.91 -25.36 7.55
CA GLU A 45 -8.64 -26.05 7.85
C GLU A 45 -7.44 -25.50 7.06
N THR A 46 -7.64 -25.22 5.77
CA THR A 46 -6.58 -24.66 4.89
C THR A 46 -6.12 -23.28 5.35
N ARG A 47 -7.01 -22.46 5.89
CA ARG A 47 -6.70 -21.12 6.40
C ARG A 47 -6.04 -21.18 7.78
N GLN A 48 -6.46 -22.13 8.62
CA GLN A 48 -5.79 -22.39 9.89
C GLN A 48 -4.35 -22.87 9.68
N ALA A 49 -4.13 -23.76 8.72
CA ALA A 49 -2.80 -24.25 8.36
C ALA A 49 -1.89 -23.12 7.85
N ALA A 50 -2.40 -22.25 6.97
CA ALA A 50 -1.65 -21.09 6.48
C ALA A 50 -1.31 -20.09 7.61
N LEU A 51 -2.23 -19.84 8.54
CA LEU A 51 -1.97 -19.03 9.73
C LEU A 51 -0.94 -19.66 10.66
N ALA A 52 -1.01 -20.98 10.88
CA ALA A 52 -0.05 -21.70 11.70
C ALA A 52 1.37 -21.61 11.10
N ARG A 53 1.51 -21.84 9.80
CA ARG A 53 2.80 -21.69 9.08
C ARG A 53 3.34 -20.26 9.17
N LEU A 54 2.47 -19.26 9.09
CA LEU A 54 2.86 -17.85 9.25
C LEU A 54 3.34 -17.55 10.68
N ILE A 55 2.68 -18.11 11.68
CA ILE A 55 3.05 -17.96 13.10
C ILE A 55 4.39 -18.65 13.38
N GLU A 56 4.58 -19.86 12.86
CA GLU A 56 5.79 -20.65 13.03
C GLU A 56 7.01 -20.00 12.36
N ASN A 57 6.88 -19.64 11.08
CA ASN A 57 7.98 -19.09 10.30
C ASN A 57 8.16 -17.58 10.52
N ARG A 58 7.24 -16.92 11.24
CA ARG A 58 7.15 -15.46 11.42
C ARG A 58 7.06 -14.65 10.12
N LYS A 59 6.85 -15.33 9.00
CA LYS A 59 6.73 -14.78 7.64
C LYS A 59 5.89 -15.67 6.74
N VAL A 60 5.44 -15.13 5.61
CA VAL A 60 4.70 -15.90 4.60
C VAL A 60 5.71 -16.59 3.69
N MET A 61 5.66 -17.92 3.64
CA MET A 61 6.67 -18.74 2.93
C MET A 61 6.30 -19.02 1.47
N SER A 62 5.02 -19.14 1.14
CA SER A 62 4.55 -19.50 -0.19
C SER A 62 3.52 -18.52 -0.75
N ILE A 63 3.37 -18.53 -2.08
CA ILE A 63 2.34 -17.76 -2.79
C ILE A 63 0.94 -18.27 -2.42
N GLU A 64 0.78 -19.57 -2.21
CA GLU A 64 -0.50 -20.18 -1.86
C GLU A 64 -0.96 -19.74 -0.47
N ASP A 65 -0.06 -19.80 0.53
CA ASP A 65 -0.33 -19.30 1.88
C ASP A 65 -0.64 -17.79 1.85
N GLU A 66 0.05 -17.02 0.99
CA GLU A 66 -0.26 -15.60 0.83
C GLU A 66 -1.68 -15.38 0.29
N ASN A 67 -2.08 -16.13 -0.72
CA ASN A 67 -3.41 -16.02 -1.31
C ASN A 67 -4.51 -16.40 -0.30
N THR A 68 -4.33 -17.48 0.47
CA THR A 68 -5.31 -17.87 1.49
C THR A 68 -5.43 -16.81 2.58
N LEU A 69 -4.30 -16.25 3.03
CA LEU A 69 -4.28 -15.15 4.00
C LEU A 69 -4.91 -13.88 3.44
N ARG A 70 -4.74 -13.58 2.14
CA ARG A 70 -5.40 -12.45 1.48
C ARG A 70 -6.91 -12.64 1.38
N GLY A 71 -7.35 -13.87 1.11
CA GLY A 71 -8.76 -14.25 1.19
C GLY A 71 -9.32 -14.04 2.60
N LEU A 72 -8.56 -14.39 3.63
CA LEU A 72 -8.93 -14.17 5.03
C LEU A 72 -9.04 -12.67 5.38
N ILE A 73 -8.09 -11.84 4.92
CA ILE A 73 -8.15 -10.38 5.09
C ILE A 73 -9.42 -9.80 4.44
N ASN A 74 -9.76 -10.25 3.23
CA ASN A 74 -10.93 -9.76 2.50
C ASN A 74 -12.25 -10.21 3.14
N ALA A 75 -12.25 -11.39 3.78
CA ALA A 75 -13.43 -11.92 4.46
C ALA A 75 -13.75 -11.17 5.77
N ASN A 76 -12.83 -10.36 6.30
CA ASN A 76 -13.02 -9.55 7.53
C ASN A 76 -13.52 -10.35 8.76
N ILE A 77 -13.17 -11.64 8.84
CA ILE A 77 -13.57 -12.53 9.96
C ILE A 77 -12.77 -12.22 11.23
N LEU A 78 -11.53 -11.78 11.07
CA LEU A 78 -10.63 -11.38 12.16
C LEU A 78 -10.86 -9.92 12.59
N THR A 79 -10.32 -9.53 13.75
CA THR A 79 -10.40 -8.15 14.22
C THR A 79 -9.62 -7.20 13.30
N LYS A 80 -9.91 -5.89 13.39
CA LYS A 80 -9.22 -4.86 12.59
C LYS A 80 -7.70 -4.84 12.84
N SER A 81 -7.24 -5.17 14.05
CA SER A 81 -5.82 -5.24 14.39
C SER A 81 -5.14 -6.44 13.73
N ALA A 82 -5.75 -7.64 13.83
CA ALA A 82 -5.24 -8.84 13.18
C ALA A 82 -5.22 -8.71 11.64
N ASN A 83 -6.28 -8.17 11.03
CA ASN A 83 -6.29 -7.89 9.59
C ASN A 83 -5.20 -6.89 9.17
N ARG A 84 -4.88 -5.91 10.02
CA ARG A 84 -3.77 -4.96 9.77
C ARG A 84 -2.41 -5.66 9.83
N ILE A 85 -2.23 -6.59 10.77
CA ILE A 85 -1.01 -7.42 10.88
C ILE A 85 -0.86 -8.28 9.62
N LEU A 86 -1.89 -9.02 9.23
CA LEU A 86 -1.86 -9.84 8.02
C LEU A 86 -1.61 -9.00 6.76
N LYS A 87 -2.19 -7.80 6.67
CA LYS A 87 -1.94 -6.86 5.57
C LYS A 87 -0.49 -6.37 5.53
N LYS A 88 0.16 -6.17 6.69
CA LYS A 88 1.58 -5.84 6.76
C LYS A 88 2.45 -7.03 6.33
N ALA A 89 2.15 -8.24 6.81
CA ALA A 89 2.86 -9.47 6.43
C ALA A 89 2.76 -9.73 4.91
N HIS A 90 1.56 -9.61 4.33
CA HIS A 90 1.35 -9.70 2.88
C HIS A 90 2.16 -8.65 2.10
N LYS A 91 2.17 -7.39 2.56
CA LYS A 91 2.95 -6.33 1.91
C LYS A 91 4.46 -6.55 2.00
N ALA A 92 4.92 -7.26 3.03
CA ALA A 92 6.34 -7.53 3.23
C ALA A 92 6.91 -8.52 2.19
N VAL A 93 6.09 -9.41 1.63
CA VAL A 93 6.49 -10.40 0.62
C VAL A 93 6.17 -10.00 -0.83
N ARG A 94 5.37 -8.95 -1.05
CA ARG A 94 4.99 -8.49 -2.40
C ARG A 94 5.75 -7.25 -2.83
N HIS A 95 6.71 -7.46 -3.73
CA HIS A 95 7.60 -6.41 -4.23
C HIS A 95 7.24 -6.00 -5.66
N THR A 96 7.44 -4.72 -5.96
CA THR A 96 7.37 -4.22 -7.34
C THR A 96 8.78 -4.25 -7.92
N ALA A 97 8.96 -4.76 -9.14
CA ALA A 97 10.26 -4.74 -9.80
C ALA A 97 10.76 -3.30 -9.99
N GLN A 98 12.05 -3.07 -9.71
CA GLN A 98 12.63 -1.72 -9.76
C GLN A 98 12.50 -1.08 -11.16
N LYS A 99 12.70 -1.86 -12.23
CA LYS A 99 12.54 -1.39 -13.61
C LYS A 99 11.11 -0.89 -13.87
N ILE A 100 10.10 -1.64 -13.45
CA ILE A 100 8.68 -1.27 -13.59
C ILE A 100 8.37 0.00 -12.78
N LYS A 101 8.97 0.14 -11.59
CA LYS A 101 8.81 1.35 -10.78
C LYS A 101 9.37 2.57 -11.53
N LYS A 102 10.61 2.49 -12.03
CA LYS A 102 11.23 3.58 -12.80
C LYS A 102 10.43 3.95 -14.05
N PHE A 103 9.90 2.96 -14.76
CA PHE A 103 9.07 3.19 -15.94
C PHE A 103 7.74 3.90 -15.60
N ARG A 104 7.11 3.54 -14.48
CA ARG A 104 5.92 4.23 -13.99
C ARG A 104 6.22 5.69 -13.67
N ASP A 105 7.33 5.94 -12.96
CA ASP A 105 7.75 7.30 -12.60
C ASP A 105 8.04 8.12 -13.87
N PHE A 106 8.65 7.52 -14.90
CA PHE A 106 8.87 8.15 -16.19
C PHE A 106 7.58 8.48 -16.93
N ILE A 107 6.60 7.56 -17.01
CA ILE A 107 5.29 7.84 -17.60
C ILE A 107 4.58 8.95 -16.82
N THR A 108 4.66 8.94 -15.48
CA THR A 108 4.10 10.03 -14.66
C THR A 108 4.73 11.37 -15.00
N TRP A 109 6.04 11.40 -15.27
CA TRP A 109 6.75 12.59 -15.73
C TRP A 109 6.28 13.05 -17.12
N LEU A 110 6.23 12.14 -18.10
CA LEU A 110 5.71 12.46 -19.44
C LEU A 110 4.26 12.95 -19.39
N PHE A 111 3.43 12.31 -18.57
CA PHE A 111 2.03 12.69 -18.38
C PHE A 111 1.90 14.06 -17.72
N ALA A 112 2.69 14.33 -16.68
CA ALA A 112 2.73 15.63 -16.04
C ALA A 112 3.13 16.73 -17.03
N PHE A 113 4.16 16.50 -17.85
CA PHE A 113 4.53 17.44 -18.91
C PHE A 113 3.44 17.61 -19.97
N GLY A 114 2.78 16.52 -20.39
CA GLY A 114 1.65 16.58 -21.31
C GLY A 114 0.48 17.41 -20.75
N LEU A 115 0.13 17.20 -19.47
CA LEU A 115 -0.91 17.97 -18.79
C LEU A 115 -0.54 19.45 -18.63
N VAL A 116 0.72 19.75 -18.32
CA VAL A 116 1.21 21.14 -18.23
C VAL A 116 1.20 21.80 -19.61
N GLY A 117 1.60 21.09 -20.66
CA GLY A 117 1.56 21.58 -22.04
C GLY A 117 0.14 21.90 -22.51
N LEU A 118 -0.83 21.04 -22.17
CA LEU A 118 -2.25 21.32 -22.41
C LEU A 118 -2.73 22.54 -21.61
N GLY A 119 -2.33 22.65 -20.34
CA GLY A 119 -2.67 23.79 -19.48
C GLY A 119 -2.05 25.11 -19.96
N MET A 120 -0.86 25.06 -20.57
CA MET A 120 -0.13 26.23 -21.08
C MET A 120 -0.74 26.76 -22.39
N GLN A 121 -1.44 25.92 -23.15
CA GLN A 121 -2.24 26.34 -24.32
C GLN A 121 -3.56 27.03 -23.92
N ILE A 122 -3.97 26.96 -22.65
CA ILE A 122 -5.15 27.66 -22.16
C ILE A 122 -4.82 29.14 -21.98
N THR A 123 -5.44 30.00 -22.79
CA THR A 123 -5.35 31.47 -22.65
C THR A 123 -5.91 31.91 -21.29
N PHE A 124 -5.29 32.91 -20.64
CA PHE A 124 -5.80 33.51 -19.38
C PHE A 124 -7.28 33.94 -19.45
N ALA A 125 -7.78 34.27 -20.64
CA ALA A 125 -9.18 34.59 -20.90
C ALA A 125 -10.13 33.40 -20.58
N SER A 126 -9.78 32.18 -20.99
CA SER A 126 -10.55 30.96 -20.68
C SER A 126 -10.47 30.57 -19.20
N ILE A 127 -9.36 30.85 -18.51
CA ILE A 127 -9.24 30.64 -17.06
C ILE A 127 -10.16 31.60 -16.29
N LYS A 128 -10.25 32.86 -16.75
CA LYS A 128 -11.16 33.87 -16.19
C LYS A 128 -12.63 33.55 -16.49
N GLN A 129 -12.93 33.00 -17.67
CA GLN A 129 -14.28 32.58 -18.06
C GLN A 129 -14.74 31.29 -17.35
N ALA A 130 -13.82 30.38 -17.02
CA ALA A 130 -14.07 29.19 -16.20
C ALA A 130 -14.19 29.48 -14.68
N GLY A 131 -14.19 30.76 -14.29
CA GLY A 131 -14.53 31.20 -12.94
C GLY A 131 -13.37 31.33 -11.97
N GLY A 132 -12.11 31.06 -12.35
CA GLY A 132 -10.88 31.38 -11.59
C GLY A 132 -10.69 30.73 -10.20
N GLN A 133 -11.76 30.25 -9.57
CA GLN A 133 -11.77 29.60 -8.25
C GLN A 133 -10.83 28.39 -8.16
N PRO A 134 -10.71 27.52 -9.19
CA PRO A 134 -9.77 26.41 -9.14
C PRO A 134 -8.31 26.84 -9.03
N LEU A 135 -7.94 27.98 -9.65
CA LEU A 135 -6.57 28.51 -9.60
C LEU A 135 -6.25 29.08 -8.22
N ILE A 136 -7.21 29.78 -7.60
CA ILE A 136 -7.05 30.34 -6.25
C ILE A 136 -6.94 29.23 -5.22
N ILE A 137 -7.87 28.27 -5.25
CA ILE A 137 -7.86 27.14 -4.31
C ILE A 137 -6.55 26.36 -4.50
N GLY A 138 -6.26 25.92 -5.73
CA GLY A 138 -5.03 25.17 -6.03
C GLY A 138 -3.76 25.92 -5.64
N GLY A 139 -3.71 27.22 -5.91
CA GLY A 139 -2.59 28.10 -5.55
C GLY A 139 -2.39 28.18 -4.03
N VAL A 140 -3.45 28.42 -3.27
CA VAL A 140 -3.37 28.53 -1.80
C VAL A 140 -3.00 27.20 -1.16
N VAL A 141 -3.64 26.08 -1.52
CA VAL A 141 -3.30 24.78 -0.89
C VAL A 141 -1.89 24.32 -1.30
N GLY A 142 -1.49 24.59 -2.54
CA GLY A 142 -0.16 24.24 -3.05
C GLY A 142 0.95 25.04 -2.37
N THR A 143 0.80 26.36 -2.30
CA THR A 143 1.77 27.24 -1.62
C THR A 143 1.86 26.94 -0.14
N LEU A 144 0.74 26.79 0.57
CA LEU A 144 0.72 26.43 1.99
C LEU A 144 1.46 25.12 2.25
N LYS A 145 1.20 24.09 1.43
CA LYS A 145 1.89 22.80 1.55
C LYS A 145 3.40 22.92 1.33
N ALA A 146 3.83 23.72 0.35
CA ALA A 146 5.24 23.94 0.07
C ALA A 146 5.95 24.66 1.23
N VAL A 147 5.34 25.71 1.77
CA VAL A 147 5.88 26.48 2.90
C VAL A 147 6.00 25.59 4.15
N LEU A 148 4.96 24.82 4.47
CA LEU A 148 5.01 23.89 5.60
C LEU A 148 6.09 22.81 5.41
N SER A 149 6.22 22.27 4.20
CA SER A 149 7.26 21.27 3.90
C SER A 149 8.66 21.87 4.06
N LEU A 150 8.87 23.12 3.64
CA LEU A 150 10.13 23.83 3.79
C LEU A 150 10.50 24.06 5.27
N ILE A 151 9.53 24.47 6.09
CA ILE A 151 9.73 24.66 7.54
C ILE A 151 10.16 23.35 8.19
N VAL A 152 9.48 22.24 7.86
CA VAL A 152 9.82 20.91 8.41
C VAL A 152 11.25 20.51 8.01
N VAL A 153 11.66 20.75 6.77
CA VAL A 153 13.03 20.46 6.32
C VAL A 153 14.05 21.30 7.08
N MET A 154 13.81 22.61 7.22
CA MET A 154 14.70 23.51 7.95
C MET A 154 14.87 23.10 9.42
N LEU A 155 13.80 22.63 10.07
CA LEU A 155 13.85 22.19 11.47
C LEU A 155 14.52 20.82 11.65
N PHE A 156 14.16 19.81 10.85
CA PHE A 156 14.60 18.43 11.10
C PHE A 156 15.89 18.03 10.37
N VAL A 157 16.21 18.64 9.22
CA VAL A 157 17.43 18.28 8.47
C VAL A 157 18.65 19.05 8.99
N HIS A 158 18.44 20.25 9.54
CA HIS A 158 19.54 21.03 10.14
C HIS A 158 20.08 20.40 11.44
N GLU A 159 19.29 19.59 12.16
CA GLU A 159 19.76 18.88 13.36
C GLU A 159 20.55 17.59 13.03
N THR A 160 20.53 17.12 11.78
CA THR A 160 21.16 15.83 11.39
C THR A 160 22.51 15.98 10.68
N ILE A 161 22.98 17.21 10.44
CA ILE A 161 24.28 17.53 9.82
C ILE A 161 25.23 18.09 10.87
#